data_AF-A0A5Y1WMC8-F1
#
_entry.id   AF-A0A5Y1WMC8-F1
#
_cell.length_a   1.000
_cell.length_b   1.000
_cell.length_c   1.000
_cell.angle_alpha   90.00
_cell.angle_beta   90.00
_cell.angle_gamma   90.00
#
_symmetry.space_group_name_H-M   'P 1'
#
loop_
_entity.id
_entity.type
_entity.pdbx_description
1 polymer ?
#
loop_
_entity_poly.entity_id
_entity_poly.type
_entity_poly.pdbx_seq_one_letter_code
_entity_poly.pdbx_strand_id
1 'polypeptide(L)'
;FSRSESFWLARCGTPALDESNPLHSLWQRLPEDIRLSPDTYLATNSPQGPWWILGWAERVPGVDEVLPAPLPPYRVLTGLADNFGRTLRYQRAADGEYSGNITGVTDGAGRRFHLVLTTQAERAQAARQAGKSAAQAYPETLPATEYGTDSGIRLSQVWLAHEPDAEGEQEPVMLSRYEYTPRGELAAVYDRGGGQVRSFVYDPAYPGRMTGHRYAGRPQMRYRYDETGRV
;
A
#
# COMPACT_ATOMS: atom_id res chain seq x y z
N PHE A 1 13.65 22.10 3.05
CA PHE A 1 12.64 21.73 4.06
C PHE A 1 11.46 22.68 3.92
N SER A 2 10.25 22.15 3.72
CA SER A 2 9.03 22.94 3.81
C SER A 2 8.57 22.99 5.26
N ARG A 3 8.45 24.18 5.82
CA ARG A 3 7.94 24.37 7.19
C ARG A 3 6.42 24.17 7.28
N SER A 4 5.65 24.49 6.22
CA SER A 4 4.19 24.31 6.22
C SER A 4 3.83 22.83 6.19
N GLU A 5 4.55 22.06 5.36
CA GLU A 5 4.25 20.64 5.14
C GLU A 5 5.03 19.72 6.08
N SER A 6 6.01 20.26 6.82
CA SER A 6 6.88 19.50 7.72
C SER A 6 7.67 18.36 7.04
N PHE A 7 8.14 18.57 5.81
CA PHE A 7 8.98 17.59 5.10
C PHE A 7 10.03 18.23 4.18
N TRP A 8 11.08 17.46 3.84
CA TRP A 8 12.05 17.78 2.79
C TRP A 8 11.62 17.17 1.46
N LEU A 9 11.64 17.96 0.40
CA LEU A 9 11.60 17.50 -0.98
C LEU A 9 12.98 17.68 -1.59
N ALA A 10 13.52 16.65 -2.22
CA ALA A 10 14.80 16.67 -2.92
C ALA A 10 14.62 16.10 -4.33
N ARG A 11 15.39 16.61 -5.28
CA ARG A 11 15.50 16.04 -6.63
C ARG A 11 16.80 15.25 -6.70
N CYS A 12 16.74 14.03 -7.23
CA CYS A 12 17.91 13.24 -7.56
C CYS A 12 18.69 13.84 -8.74
N GLY A 13 19.81 13.22 -9.11
CA GLY A 13 20.73 13.68 -10.15
C GLY A 13 22.11 14.11 -9.62
N THR A 14 22.45 13.78 -8.37
CA THR A 14 23.78 13.99 -7.81
C THR A 14 24.23 12.76 -7.02
N PRO A 15 25.49 12.33 -7.15
CA PRO A 15 26.01 11.22 -6.35
C PRO A 15 26.01 11.55 -4.86
N ALA A 16 26.29 12.78 -4.46
CA ALA A 16 26.39 13.15 -3.05
C ALA A 16 25.79 14.52 -2.78
N LEU A 17 25.28 14.70 -1.56
CA LEU A 17 25.06 16.02 -0.98
C LEU A 17 26.32 16.46 -0.24
N ASP A 18 26.49 17.77 -0.09
CA ASP A 18 27.51 18.33 0.80
C ASP A 18 27.35 17.81 2.24
N GLU A 19 28.46 17.62 2.96
CA GLU A 19 28.45 17.10 4.34
C GLU A 19 27.69 18.01 5.33
N SER A 20 27.60 19.31 5.05
CA SER A 20 26.81 20.25 5.85
C SER A 20 25.30 20.09 5.66
N ASN A 21 24.87 19.36 4.64
CA ASN A 21 23.45 19.13 4.39
C ASN A 21 22.87 18.18 5.46
N PRO A 22 21.76 18.54 6.13
CA PRO A 22 21.16 17.68 7.16
C PRO A 22 20.71 16.31 6.65
N LEU A 23 20.52 16.15 5.34
CA LEU A 23 20.15 14.89 4.70
C LEU A 23 21.35 14.12 4.14
N HIS A 24 22.59 14.60 4.31
CA HIS A 24 23.79 13.96 3.74
C HIS A 24 23.86 12.47 4.06
N SER A 25 23.80 12.12 5.34
CA SER A 25 23.92 10.72 5.79
C SER A 25 22.82 9.83 5.22
N LEU A 26 21.58 10.34 5.18
CA LEU A 26 20.44 9.61 4.65
C LEU A 26 20.49 9.50 3.12
N TRP A 27 21.02 10.51 2.43
CA TRP A 27 21.25 10.48 0.99
C TRP A 27 22.22 9.35 0.62
N GLN A 28 23.33 9.20 1.36
CA GLN A 28 24.31 8.15 1.09
C GLN A 28 23.78 6.72 1.26
N ARG A 29 22.64 6.54 1.91
CA ARG A 29 21.98 5.23 2.03
C ARG A 29 21.15 4.85 0.81
N LEU A 30 20.86 5.79 -0.07
CA LEU A 30 20.14 5.50 -1.30
C LEU A 30 21.00 4.67 -2.26
N PRO A 31 20.40 3.67 -2.93
CA PRO A 31 21.01 3.05 -4.10
C PRO A 31 21.48 4.09 -5.11
N GLU A 32 22.62 3.81 -5.74
CA GLU A 32 23.27 4.72 -6.68
C GLU A 32 22.39 5.05 -7.89
N ASP A 33 21.69 4.06 -8.44
CA ASP A 33 20.76 4.22 -9.55
C ASP A 33 19.66 5.25 -9.24
N ILE A 34 19.15 5.24 -8.00
CA ILE A 34 18.16 6.22 -7.53
C ILE A 34 18.80 7.60 -7.36
N ARG A 35 19.98 7.71 -6.74
CA ARG A 35 20.67 9.00 -6.52
C ARG A 35 20.98 9.71 -7.83
N LEU A 36 21.37 8.96 -8.85
CA LEU A 36 21.77 9.50 -10.15
C LEU A 36 20.60 9.76 -11.09
N SER A 37 19.38 9.29 -10.78
CA SER A 37 18.20 9.49 -11.62
C SER A 37 17.75 10.96 -11.63
N PRO A 38 17.86 11.72 -12.75
CA PRO A 38 17.51 13.15 -12.77
C PRO A 38 15.99 13.41 -12.65
N ASP A 39 15.20 12.35 -12.75
CA ASP A 39 13.75 12.41 -12.87
C ASP A 39 13.00 11.97 -11.61
N THR A 40 13.77 11.42 -10.67
CA THR A 40 13.27 10.95 -9.39
C THR A 40 13.26 12.09 -8.38
N TYR A 41 12.15 12.20 -7.66
CA TYR A 41 12.02 13.08 -6.51
C TYR A 41 11.96 12.24 -5.24
N LEU A 42 12.46 12.78 -4.16
CA LEU A 42 12.49 12.15 -2.86
C LEU A 42 11.79 13.05 -1.86
N ALA A 43 10.94 12.47 -1.03
CA ALA A 43 10.38 13.14 0.12
C ALA A 43 10.80 12.42 1.41
N THR A 44 11.03 13.17 2.48
CA THR A 44 11.18 12.61 3.83
C THR A 44 10.75 13.63 4.87
N ASN A 45 10.15 13.20 5.97
CA ASN A 45 9.81 14.07 7.10
C ASN A 45 10.84 13.98 8.24
N SER A 46 11.92 13.23 8.06
CA SER A 46 12.95 13.03 9.06
C SER A 46 14.34 12.92 8.41
N PRO A 47 15.40 13.51 8.99
CA PRO A 47 16.78 13.25 8.56
C PRO A 47 17.21 11.79 8.71
N GLN A 48 16.42 10.96 9.40
CA GLN A 48 16.63 9.52 9.54
C GLN A 48 15.77 8.69 8.57
N GLY A 49 15.00 9.35 7.70
CA GLY A 49 14.17 8.69 6.71
C GLY A 49 12.81 8.18 7.25
N PRO A 50 12.14 7.31 6.49
CA PRO A 50 12.57 6.81 5.18
C PRO A 50 12.53 7.88 4.09
N TRP A 51 13.13 7.59 2.95
CA TRP A 51 12.85 8.25 1.68
C TRP A 51 11.58 7.66 1.05
N TRP A 52 10.62 8.51 0.75
CA TRP A 52 9.55 8.26 -0.22
C TRP A 52 10.07 8.58 -1.62
N ILE A 53 10.13 7.56 -2.48
CA ILE A 53 10.63 7.69 -3.84
C ILE A 53 9.45 8.00 -4.75
N LEU A 54 9.51 9.16 -5.39
CA LEU A 54 8.47 9.69 -6.26
C LEU A 54 8.97 9.68 -7.70
N GLY A 55 8.34 8.84 -8.52
CA GLY A 55 8.68 8.63 -9.93
C GLY A 55 7.42 8.61 -10.81
N TRP A 56 7.56 8.15 -12.04
CA TRP A 56 6.40 7.88 -12.89
C TRP A 56 5.90 6.46 -12.70
N ALA A 57 4.59 6.29 -12.78
CA ALA A 57 4.03 4.96 -12.99
C ALA A 57 4.32 4.53 -14.43
N GLU A 58 4.64 3.25 -14.59
CA GLU A 58 4.61 2.61 -15.89
C GLU A 58 3.18 2.74 -16.47
N ARG A 59 3.08 3.10 -17.75
CA ARG A 59 1.82 3.24 -18.46
C ARG A 59 1.94 2.58 -19.82
N VAL A 60 0.84 2.02 -20.29
CA VAL A 60 0.74 1.56 -21.68
C VAL A 60 0.37 2.78 -22.54
N PRO A 61 1.22 3.18 -23.51
CA PRO A 61 0.87 4.25 -24.45
C PRO A 61 -0.38 3.88 -25.27
N GLY A 62 -1.16 4.89 -25.64
CA GLY A 62 -2.30 4.68 -26.53
C GLY A 62 -1.85 4.21 -27.93
N VAL A 63 -2.71 3.50 -28.65
CA VAL A 63 -2.40 2.95 -29.99
C VAL A 63 -1.93 4.03 -30.98
N ASP A 64 -2.45 5.25 -30.84
CA ASP A 64 -2.14 6.40 -31.72
C ASP A 64 -1.10 7.37 -31.12
N GLU A 65 -0.46 7.01 -30.01
CA GLU A 65 0.47 7.90 -29.31
C GLU A 65 1.89 7.84 -29.89
N VAL A 66 2.47 9.00 -30.21
CA VAL A 66 3.84 9.08 -30.74
C VAL A 66 4.86 8.80 -29.63
N LEU A 67 5.82 7.89 -29.90
CA LEU A 67 6.86 7.50 -28.95
C LEU A 67 8.17 8.30 -29.12
N PRO A 68 8.88 8.62 -28.01
CA PRO A 68 8.50 8.34 -26.63
C PRO A 68 7.36 9.26 -26.17
N ALA A 69 6.35 8.66 -25.56
CA ALA A 69 5.19 9.38 -25.10
C ALA A 69 5.60 10.38 -24.00
N PRO A 70 4.96 11.56 -23.90
CA PRO A 70 5.32 12.55 -22.90
C PRO A 70 5.14 11.97 -21.50
N LEU A 71 6.06 12.37 -20.61
CA LEU A 71 6.07 11.96 -19.22
C LEU A 71 4.90 12.60 -18.46
N PRO A 72 4.19 11.86 -17.60
CA PRO A 72 3.08 12.42 -16.83
C PRO A 72 3.46 13.67 -16.02
N PRO A 73 2.55 14.65 -15.88
CA PRO A 73 2.82 15.90 -15.18
C PRO A 73 2.97 15.73 -13.67
N TYR A 74 2.49 14.62 -13.10
CA TYR A 74 2.60 14.30 -11.69
C TYR A 74 3.53 13.10 -11.45
N ARG A 75 4.05 13.02 -10.23
CA ARG A 75 4.82 11.87 -9.74
C ARG A 75 3.96 11.08 -8.75
N VAL A 76 4.14 9.77 -8.74
CA VAL A 76 3.50 8.86 -7.79
C VAL A 76 4.56 8.20 -6.93
N LEU A 77 4.16 7.68 -5.78
CA LEU A 77 5.03 6.87 -4.94
C LEU A 77 5.39 5.56 -5.66
N THR A 78 6.66 5.40 -6.00
CA THR A 78 7.21 4.22 -6.71
C THR A 78 8.14 3.40 -5.83
N GLY A 79 8.46 3.86 -4.61
CA GLY A 79 9.23 3.06 -3.68
C GLY A 79 9.49 3.72 -2.33
N LEU A 80 10.16 2.97 -1.48
CA LEU A 80 10.71 3.41 -0.19
C LEU A 80 12.18 3.01 -0.08
N ALA A 81 12.97 3.82 0.60
CA ALA A 81 14.30 3.44 1.05
C ALA A 81 14.51 3.93 2.47
N ASP A 82 14.89 3.05 3.40
CA ASP A 82 15.19 3.46 4.76
C ASP A 82 16.70 3.72 4.98
N ASN A 83 17.03 4.20 6.18
CA ASN A 83 18.42 4.51 6.55
C ASN A 83 19.29 3.25 6.80
N PHE A 84 18.69 2.06 6.74
CA PHE A 84 19.40 0.77 6.84
C PHE A 84 19.73 0.19 5.45
N GLY A 85 19.38 0.89 4.37
CA GLY A 85 19.58 0.41 3.00
C GLY A 85 18.51 -0.58 2.54
N ARG A 86 17.43 -0.78 3.32
CA ARG A 86 16.31 -1.61 2.89
C ARG A 86 15.44 -0.80 1.94
N THR A 87 15.11 -1.39 0.80
CA THR A 87 14.31 -0.75 -0.24
C THR A 87 13.06 -1.54 -0.55
N LEU A 88 12.03 -0.83 -0.99
CA LEU A 88 10.86 -1.37 -1.65
C LEU A 88 10.66 -0.62 -2.96
N ARG A 89 10.43 -1.34 -4.06
CA ARG A 89 10.03 -0.83 -5.35
C ARG A 89 8.59 -1.28 -5.61
N TYR A 90 7.74 -0.36 -6.03
CA TYR A 90 6.31 -0.60 -6.22
C TYR A 90 5.97 -0.68 -7.70
N GLN A 91 5.36 -1.81 -8.08
CA GLN A 91 4.72 -1.97 -9.37
C GLN A 91 3.24 -1.57 -9.25
N ARG A 92 2.79 -0.72 -10.17
CA ARG A 92 1.41 -0.26 -10.22
C ARG A 92 0.72 -0.83 -11.45
N ALA A 93 -0.57 -1.15 -11.34
CA ALA A 93 -1.36 -1.55 -12.49
C ALA A 93 -1.39 -0.40 -13.52
N ALA A 94 -0.97 -0.69 -14.75
CA ALA A 94 -0.91 0.32 -15.81
C ALA A 94 -2.31 0.68 -16.32
N ASP A 95 -3.24 -0.27 -16.31
CA ASP A 95 -4.60 -0.16 -16.85
C ASP A 95 -5.61 -0.99 -16.04
N GLY A 96 -6.85 -1.04 -16.53
CA GLY A 96 -7.94 -1.80 -15.93
C GLY A 96 -8.54 -1.18 -14.66
N GLU A 97 -9.40 -1.95 -13.99
CA GLU A 97 -10.14 -1.55 -12.79
C GLU A 97 -9.21 -1.14 -11.61
N TYR A 98 -7.99 -1.66 -11.60
CA TYR A 98 -6.99 -1.38 -10.57
C TYR A 98 -5.96 -0.31 -10.99
N SER A 99 -6.11 0.33 -12.16
CA SER A 99 -5.12 1.27 -12.70
C SER A 99 -4.64 2.28 -11.65
N GLY A 100 -3.32 2.45 -11.58
CA GLY A 100 -2.65 3.32 -10.63
C GLY A 100 -2.47 2.72 -9.23
N ASN A 101 -3.13 1.62 -8.86
CA ASN A 101 -2.94 0.96 -7.56
C ASN A 101 -1.69 0.07 -7.56
N ILE A 102 -1.07 -0.12 -6.40
CA ILE A 102 0.09 -1.00 -6.23
C ILE A 102 -0.39 -2.45 -6.27
N THR A 103 0.12 -3.23 -7.22
CA THR A 103 -0.19 -4.65 -7.43
C THR A 103 1.04 -5.55 -7.29
N GLY A 104 2.23 -4.95 -7.20
CA GLY A 104 3.47 -5.66 -6.94
C GLY A 104 4.41 -4.85 -6.06
N VAL A 105 5.23 -5.58 -5.31
CA VAL A 105 6.35 -5.00 -4.55
C VAL A 105 7.59 -5.84 -4.80
N THR A 106 8.73 -5.21 -5.02
CA THR A 106 10.04 -5.87 -5.00
C THR A 106 10.87 -5.25 -3.88
N ASP A 107 11.41 -6.07 -2.99
CA ASP A 107 12.28 -5.55 -1.92
C ASP A 107 13.75 -5.51 -2.35
N GLY A 108 14.59 -4.92 -1.50
CA GLY A 108 16.03 -4.80 -1.73
C GLY A 108 16.80 -6.13 -1.75
N ALA A 109 16.19 -7.23 -1.32
CA ALA A 109 16.77 -8.57 -1.46
C ALA A 109 16.45 -9.18 -2.83
N GLY A 110 15.48 -8.63 -3.58
CA GLY A 110 15.03 -9.17 -4.86
C GLY A 110 13.77 -10.05 -4.76
N ARG A 111 13.19 -10.17 -3.56
CA ARG A 111 11.91 -10.89 -3.39
C ARG A 111 10.79 -10.12 -4.08
N ARG A 112 9.96 -10.83 -4.84
CA ARG A 112 8.81 -10.23 -5.53
C ARG A 112 7.53 -10.67 -4.86
N PHE A 113 6.72 -9.70 -4.48
CA PHE A 113 5.41 -9.89 -3.88
C PHE A 113 4.33 -9.47 -4.87
N HIS A 114 3.29 -10.28 -4.98
CA HIS A 114 2.08 -9.94 -5.72
C HIS A 114 0.97 -9.57 -4.73
N LEU A 115 0.36 -8.40 -4.94
CA LEU A 115 -0.72 -7.87 -4.13
C LEU A 115 -2.02 -8.04 -4.90
N VAL A 116 -2.85 -8.97 -4.43
CA VAL A 116 -4.18 -9.20 -5.01
C VAL A 116 -5.12 -8.15 -4.44
N LEU A 117 -5.74 -7.38 -5.34
CA LEU A 117 -6.72 -6.39 -4.98
C LEU A 117 -8.13 -6.94 -5.21
N THR A 118 -9.11 -6.31 -4.59
CA THR A 118 -10.53 -6.58 -4.83
C THR A 118 -11.34 -5.29 -4.75
N THR A 119 -12.37 -5.19 -5.57
CA THR A 119 -13.31 -4.06 -5.54
C THR A 119 -14.51 -4.33 -4.64
N GLN A 120 -15.21 -3.27 -4.26
CA GLN A 120 -16.41 -3.40 -3.44
C GLN A 120 -17.51 -4.17 -4.19
N ALA A 121 -17.62 -3.98 -5.51
CA ALA A 121 -18.56 -4.71 -6.36
C ALA A 121 -18.29 -6.22 -6.39
N GLU A 122 -17.03 -6.63 -6.57
CA GLU A 122 -16.64 -8.04 -6.50
C GLU A 122 -16.98 -8.67 -5.13
N ARG A 123 -16.68 -7.97 -4.03
CA ARG A 123 -17.02 -8.45 -2.67
C ARG A 123 -18.53 -8.57 -2.48
N ALA A 124 -19.31 -7.63 -2.99
CA ALA A 124 -20.77 -7.69 -2.94
C ALA A 124 -21.31 -8.88 -3.76
N GLN A 125 -20.76 -9.14 -4.95
CA GLN A 125 -21.12 -10.28 -5.77
C GLN A 125 -20.79 -11.62 -5.07
N ALA A 126 -19.58 -11.75 -4.51
CA ALA A 126 -19.18 -12.94 -3.76
C ALA A 126 -20.09 -13.19 -2.54
N ALA A 127 -20.50 -12.13 -1.83
CA ALA A 127 -21.43 -12.23 -0.71
C ALA A 127 -22.82 -12.74 -1.14
N ARG A 128 -23.34 -12.31 -2.30
CA ARG A 128 -24.61 -12.78 -2.86
C ARG A 128 -24.53 -14.26 -3.25
N GLN A 129 -23.45 -14.67 -3.91
CA GLN A 129 -23.25 -16.07 -4.32
C GLN A 129 -23.11 -17.02 -3.13
N ALA A 130 -22.53 -16.56 -2.02
CA ALA A 130 -22.38 -17.35 -0.81
C ALA A 130 -23.71 -17.59 -0.04
N GLY A 131 -24.85 -17.12 -0.55
CA GLY A 131 -26.17 -17.36 0.08
C GLY A 131 -26.31 -16.79 1.49
N LYS A 132 -25.41 -15.88 1.89
CA LYS A 132 -25.51 -15.22 3.19
C LYS A 132 -26.76 -14.34 3.16
N SER A 133 -27.66 -14.49 4.12
CA SER A 133 -28.78 -13.56 4.36
C SER A 133 -28.34 -12.09 4.53
N ALA A 134 -27.03 -11.86 4.70
CA ALA A 134 -26.35 -10.57 4.64
C ALA A 134 -26.19 -9.98 3.21
N ALA A 135 -26.77 -10.59 2.16
CA ALA A 135 -26.74 -10.04 0.79
C ALA A 135 -27.40 -8.65 0.67
N GLN A 136 -28.29 -8.30 1.60
CA GLN A 136 -28.82 -6.94 1.74
C GLN A 136 -27.86 -5.94 2.43
N ALA A 137 -26.71 -6.41 2.95
CA ALA A 137 -25.78 -5.58 3.71
C ALA A 137 -24.50 -5.20 2.97
N TYR A 138 -24.13 -5.86 1.85
CA TYR A 138 -22.95 -5.51 1.04
C TYR A 138 -23.35 -4.59 -0.13
N PRO A 139 -23.18 -3.26 0.00
CA PRO A 139 -23.39 -2.35 -1.12
C PRO A 139 -22.30 -2.55 -2.17
N GLU A 140 -22.60 -2.24 -3.44
CA GLU A 140 -21.61 -2.31 -4.53
C GLU A 140 -20.61 -1.15 -4.49
N THR A 141 -20.99 -0.04 -3.85
CA THR A 141 -20.16 1.14 -3.66
C THR A 141 -20.10 1.52 -2.19
N LEU A 142 -19.03 2.21 -1.78
CA LEU A 142 -18.89 2.74 -0.43
C LEU A 142 -19.28 4.22 -0.41
N PRO A 143 -19.89 4.71 0.70
CA PRO A 143 -20.17 6.13 0.85
C PRO A 143 -18.86 6.92 0.90
N ALA A 144 -18.92 8.19 0.49
CA ALA A 144 -17.81 9.11 0.69
C ALA A 144 -17.55 9.32 2.19
N THR A 145 -16.28 9.56 2.52
CA THR A 145 -15.83 9.89 3.87
C THR A 145 -15.49 11.38 3.96
N GLU A 146 -15.16 11.86 5.15
CA GLU A 146 -14.59 13.22 5.32
C GLU A 146 -13.27 13.41 4.55
N TYR A 147 -12.59 12.31 4.20
CA TYR A 147 -11.35 12.29 3.41
C TYR A 147 -11.59 12.15 1.90
N GLY A 148 -12.86 12.21 1.46
CA GLY A 148 -13.25 12.11 0.06
C GLY A 148 -13.83 10.74 -0.33
N THR A 149 -13.86 10.49 -1.63
CA THR A 149 -14.45 9.28 -2.21
C THR A 149 -13.57 8.06 -1.92
N ASP A 150 -14.18 7.00 -1.39
CA ASP A 150 -13.52 5.71 -1.24
C ASP A 150 -13.65 4.91 -2.54
N SER A 151 -12.53 4.47 -3.12
CA SER A 151 -12.53 3.68 -4.34
C SER A 151 -13.15 2.29 -4.16
N GLY A 152 -13.33 1.83 -2.92
CA GLY A 152 -13.77 0.47 -2.62
C GLY A 152 -12.73 -0.59 -2.94
N ILE A 153 -11.54 -0.22 -3.42
CA ILE A 153 -10.44 -1.15 -3.68
C ILE A 153 -9.76 -1.49 -2.35
N ARG A 154 -9.52 -2.78 -2.12
CA ARG A 154 -8.87 -3.31 -0.92
C ARG A 154 -7.88 -4.40 -1.29
N LEU A 155 -6.83 -4.55 -0.48
CA LEU A 155 -5.88 -5.66 -0.60
C LEU A 155 -6.53 -6.94 -0.06
N SER A 156 -6.81 -7.93 -0.90
CA SER A 156 -7.35 -9.21 -0.44
C SER A 156 -6.27 -10.18 -0.01
N GLN A 157 -5.13 -10.22 -0.71
CA GLN A 157 -4.08 -11.21 -0.47
C GLN A 157 -2.69 -10.65 -0.79
N VAL A 158 -1.68 -11.20 -0.12
CA VAL A 158 -0.27 -10.99 -0.46
C VAL A 158 0.35 -12.35 -0.74
N TRP A 159 1.03 -12.44 -1.87
CA TRP A 159 1.75 -13.63 -2.31
C TRP A 159 3.23 -13.34 -2.46
N LEU A 160 4.09 -14.26 -2.02
CA LEU A 160 5.49 -14.31 -2.44
C LEU A 160 5.54 -15.00 -3.79
N ALA A 161 5.82 -14.25 -4.85
CA ALA A 161 5.88 -14.74 -6.22
C ALA A 161 7.29 -15.16 -6.66
N HIS A 162 8.32 -14.64 -5.97
CA HIS A 162 9.71 -15.02 -6.24
C HIS A 162 10.57 -14.80 -5.00
N GLU A 163 11.36 -15.83 -4.67
CA GLU A 163 12.43 -15.79 -3.69
C GLU A 163 13.76 -16.01 -4.44
N PRO A 164 14.71 -15.05 -4.40
CA PRO A 164 15.95 -15.14 -5.18
C PRO A 164 16.90 -16.24 -4.70
N ASP A 165 16.94 -16.55 -3.41
CA ASP A 165 17.83 -17.57 -2.83
C ASP A 165 17.23 -18.99 -2.87
N ALA A 166 16.11 -19.14 -3.58
CA ALA A 166 15.44 -20.42 -3.77
C ALA A 166 16.18 -21.33 -4.75
N GLU A 167 16.36 -22.60 -4.38
CA GLU A 167 16.75 -23.64 -5.34
C GLU A 167 15.55 -24.08 -6.18
N GLY A 168 15.68 -24.00 -7.51
CA GLY A 168 14.66 -24.46 -8.46
C GLY A 168 13.49 -23.49 -8.67
N GLU A 169 12.54 -23.88 -9.53
CA GLU A 169 11.29 -23.13 -9.71
C GLU A 169 10.39 -23.31 -8.48
N GLN A 170 9.91 -22.19 -7.93
CA GLN A 170 8.99 -22.19 -6.80
C GLN A 170 7.59 -21.76 -7.24
N GLU A 171 6.59 -22.48 -6.75
CA GLU A 171 5.21 -22.04 -6.82
C GLU A 171 5.00 -20.82 -5.91
N PRO A 172 4.21 -19.82 -6.34
CA PRO A 172 3.86 -18.69 -5.48
C PRO A 172 3.21 -19.12 -4.17
N VAL A 173 3.63 -18.51 -3.06
CA VAL A 173 3.11 -18.83 -1.72
C VAL A 173 2.30 -17.66 -1.16
N MET A 174 1.05 -17.92 -0.78
CA MET A 174 0.23 -16.94 -0.08
C MET A 174 0.80 -16.69 1.33
N LEU A 175 1.05 -15.42 1.65
CA LEU A 175 1.60 -15.00 2.94
C LEU A 175 0.52 -14.54 3.91
N SER A 176 -0.48 -13.82 3.38
CA SER A 176 -1.61 -13.33 4.16
C SER A 176 -2.84 -13.14 3.28
N ARG A 177 -4.01 -13.23 3.93
CA ARG A 177 -5.31 -12.89 3.34
C ARG A 177 -6.08 -11.98 4.28
N TYR A 178 -6.86 -11.08 3.70
CA TYR A 178 -7.65 -10.07 4.40
C TYR A 178 -9.11 -10.21 4.00
N GLU A 179 -9.99 -10.04 4.99
CA GLU A 179 -11.42 -9.94 4.77
C GLU A 179 -11.93 -8.60 5.26
N TYR A 180 -12.99 -8.11 4.61
CA TYR A 180 -13.55 -6.78 4.87
C TYR A 180 -15.02 -6.88 5.21
N THR A 181 -15.48 -6.01 6.11
CA THR A 181 -16.90 -5.81 6.43
C THR A 181 -17.64 -5.29 5.19
N PRO A 182 -18.99 -5.31 5.19
CA PRO A 182 -19.76 -4.69 4.12
C PRO A 182 -19.46 -3.20 3.89
N ARG A 183 -18.98 -2.52 4.93
CA ARG A 183 -18.58 -1.10 4.89
C ARG A 183 -17.11 -0.90 4.47
N GLY A 184 -16.42 -1.97 4.06
CA GLY A 184 -15.03 -1.89 3.61
C GLY A 184 -13.99 -1.78 4.74
N GLU A 185 -14.37 -2.05 5.99
CA GLU A 185 -13.47 -2.05 7.15
C GLU A 185 -12.76 -3.40 7.26
N LEU A 186 -11.51 -3.45 7.71
CA LEU A 186 -10.77 -4.72 7.83
C LEU A 186 -11.42 -5.61 8.91
N ALA A 187 -12.04 -6.71 8.52
CA ALA A 187 -12.74 -7.61 9.43
C ALA A 187 -11.81 -8.67 10.04
N ALA A 188 -10.95 -9.27 9.21
CA ALA A 188 -10.08 -10.35 9.63
C ALA A 188 -8.76 -10.40 8.83
N VAL A 189 -7.73 -10.96 9.47
CA VAL A 189 -6.43 -11.27 8.86
C VAL A 189 -6.16 -12.76 9.05
N TYR A 190 -5.75 -13.41 7.99
CA TYR A 190 -5.37 -14.81 7.94
C TYR A 190 -3.88 -14.93 7.64
N ASP A 191 -3.22 -15.89 8.27
CA ASP A 191 -1.84 -16.24 7.97
C ASP A 191 -1.72 -17.11 6.71
N ARG A 192 -0.49 -17.47 6.35
CA ARG A 192 -0.15 -18.36 5.22
C ARG A 192 -0.84 -19.72 5.27
N GLY A 193 -1.21 -20.22 6.46
CA GLY A 193 -1.90 -21.48 6.65
C GLY A 193 -3.41 -21.38 6.54
N GLY A 194 -3.93 -20.17 6.29
CA GLY A 194 -5.37 -19.90 6.29
C GLY A 194 -5.98 -19.78 7.69
N GLY A 195 -5.15 -19.76 8.74
CA GLY A 195 -5.60 -19.58 10.11
C GLY A 195 -5.94 -18.10 10.38
N GLN A 196 -7.12 -17.83 10.94
CA GLN A 196 -7.47 -16.46 11.34
C GLN A 196 -6.60 -16.03 12.52
N VAL A 197 -5.67 -15.10 12.28
CA VAL A 197 -4.73 -14.59 13.30
C VAL A 197 -5.20 -13.32 13.97
N ARG A 198 -6.07 -12.55 13.30
CA ARG A 198 -6.63 -11.31 13.85
C ARG A 198 -8.06 -11.09 13.40
N SER A 199 -8.88 -10.54 14.28
CA SER A 199 -10.21 -10.02 13.92
C SER A 199 -10.49 -8.68 14.60
N PHE A 200 -11.40 -7.93 13.98
CA PHE A 200 -11.76 -6.58 14.40
C PHE A 200 -13.28 -6.46 14.48
N VAL A 201 -13.74 -5.66 15.44
CA VAL A 201 -15.15 -5.34 15.64
C VAL A 201 -15.30 -3.83 15.57
N TYR A 202 -16.33 -3.39 14.86
CA TYR A 202 -16.60 -1.98 14.62
C TYR A 202 -17.94 -1.57 15.21
N ASP A 203 -18.05 -0.28 15.49
CA ASP A 203 -19.29 0.34 15.91
C ASP A 203 -20.31 0.32 14.76
N PRO A 204 -21.54 -0.17 14.98
CA PRO A 204 -22.56 -0.20 13.93
C PRO A 204 -23.02 1.20 13.49
N ALA A 205 -23.01 2.19 14.39
CA ALA A 205 -23.47 3.55 14.13
C ALA A 205 -22.35 4.45 13.57
N TYR A 206 -21.09 4.16 13.89
CA TYR A 206 -19.94 4.98 13.50
C TYR A 206 -18.96 4.19 12.61
N PRO A 207 -19.07 4.29 11.27
CA PRO A 207 -18.13 3.67 10.35
C PRO A 207 -16.66 4.02 10.66
N GLY A 208 -15.78 3.02 10.61
CA GLY A 208 -14.36 3.14 10.92
C GLY A 208 -14.01 3.09 12.42
N ARG A 209 -14.98 3.28 13.33
CA ARG A 209 -14.74 3.25 14.78
C ARG A 209 -14.60 1.81 15.27
N MET A 210 -13.37 1.37 15.55
CA MET A 210 -13.07 0.04 16.06
C MET A 210 -13.42 -0.08 17.55
N THR A 211 -14.36 -0.94 17.91
CA THR A 211 -14.78 -1.19 19.32
C THR A 211 -14.08 -2.37 19.95
N GLY A 212 -13.28 -3.11 19.17
CA GLY A 212 -12.40 -4.12 19.73
C GLY A 212 -11.61 -4.86 18.68
N HIS A 213 -10.62 -5.61 19.15
CA HIS A 213 -9.87 -6.52 18.31
C HIS A 213 -9.45 -7.76 19.10
N ARG A 214 -9.12 -8.82 18.39
CA ARG A 214 -8.66 -10.08 18.97
C ARG A 214 -7.47 -10.61 18.17
N TYR A 215 -6.43 -11.05 18.89
CA TYR A 215 -5.35 -11.87 18.34
C TYR A 215 -5.63 -13.34 18.64
N ALA A 216 -5.24 -14.26 17.74
CA ALA A 216 -5.42 -15.69 17.95
C ALA A 216 -4.81 -16.16 19.29
N GLY A 217 -5.57 -16.96 20.05
CA GLY A 217 -5.13 -17.43 21.37
C GLY A 217 -5.14 -16.36 22.49
N ARG A 218 -5.67 -15.16 22.24
CA ARG A 218 -5.80 -14.10 23.25
C ARG A 218 -7.28 -13.72 23.47
N PRO A 219 -7.65 -13.29 24.68
CA PRO A 219 -8.94 -12.63 24.91
C PRO A 219 -9.11 -11.40 24.01
N GLN A 220 -10.35 -11.05 23.71
CA GLN A 220 -10.66 -9.85 22.95
C GLN A 220 -10.39 -8.59 23.79
N MET A 221 -9.66 -7.64 23.21
CA MET A 221 -9.58 -6.28 23.73
C MET A 221 -10.78 -5.47 23.24
N ARG A 222 -11.37 -4.68 24.13
CA ARG A 222 -12.53 -3.84 23.83
C ARG A 222 -12.19 -2.38 24.12
N TYR A 223 -12.70 -1.51 23.27
CA TYR A 223 -12.59 -0.07 23.38
C TYR A 223 -13.98 0.50 23.66
N ARG A 224 -14.05 1.43 24.60
CA ARG A 224 -15.25 2.24 24.83
C ARG A 224 -14.90 3.65 24.45
N TYR A 225 -15.88 4.34 23.88
CA TYR A 225 -15.72 5.73 23.48
C TYR A 225 -16.60 6.59 24.37
N ASP A 226 -16.08 7.73 24.79
CA ASP A 226 -16.91 8.79 25.36
C ASP A 226 -17.75 9.48 24.28
N GLU A 227 -18.61 10.41 24.69
CA GLU A 227 -19.50 11.16 23.80
C GLU A 227 -18.75 12.01 22.76
N THR A 228 -17.48 12.34 23.03
CA THR A 228 -16.61 13.09 22.12
C THR A 228 -15.80 12.20 21.19
N GLY A 229 -15.95 10.88 21.30
CA GLY A 229 -15.25 9.91 20.46
C GLY A 229 -13.83 9.59 20.91
N ARG A 230 -13.48 9.82 22.18
CA ARG A 230 -12.19 9.43 22.77
C ARG A 230 -12.27 8.06 23.42
N VAL A 231 -11.19 7.26 23.30
CA VAL A 231 -11.03 5.92 23.88
C VAL A 231 -10.62 5.97 25.34
#